data_AF-A0A536UW67-F1
#
_entry.id   AF-A0A536UW67-F1
#
_cell.length_a   1.000
_cell.length_b   1.000
_cell.length_c   1.000
_cell.angle_alpha   90.00
_cell.angle_beta   90.00
_cell.angle_gamma   90.00
#
_symmetry.space_group_name_H-M   'P 1'
#
loop_
_entity.id
_entity.type
_entity.pdbx_description
1 polymer ?
#
loop_
_entity_poly.entity_id
_entity_poly.type
_entity_poly.pdbx_seq_one_letter_code
_entity_poly.pdbx_strand_id
1 'polypeptide(L)'
;MGMLVAVPLAAMLLRPSSVFAFTFSDGTSSQCIAAGRAVAEVDADPGLAVGFTGKTVDGAGALRIVWNRAKLDALPAVMHDYIFFHECAHLRVPTRDEIKANCVGLKDMRAAGRAGAAVEAEIAAFYGGRNDYCARTLQCANADPAAPASGAAPRR
;
A
#
# COMPACT_ATOMS: atom_id res chain seq x y z
N MET A 1 67.04 -2.54 0.29
CA MET A 1 65.94 -1.58 0.52
C MET A 1 64.83 -1.89 -0.46
N GLY A 2 63.59 -2.01 0.03
CA GLY A 2 62.39 -2.08 -0.81
C GLY A 2 61.43 -3.21 -0.43
N MET A 3 60.64 -3.02 0.62
CA MET A 3 59.50 -3.88 0.95
C MET A 3 58.22 -3.09 0.66
N LEU A 4 57.55 -3.43 -0.43
CA LEU A 4 56.25 -2.86 -0.81
C LEU A 4 55.17 -3.44 0.10
N VAL A 5 54.56 -2.59 0.92
CA VAL A 5 53.40 -2.94 1.74
C VAL A 5 52.14 -2.70 0.90
N ALA A 6 51.46 -3.77 0.52
CA ALA A 6 50.15 -3.68 -0.11
C ALA A 6 49.10 -3.36 0.96
N VAL A 7 48.46 -2.20 0.85
CA VAL A 7 47.31 -1.82 1.69
C VAL A 7 46.07 -2.46 1.08
N PRO A 8 45.38 -3.39 1.76
CA PRO A 8 44.13 -3.94 1.23
C PRO A 8 43.05 -2.86 1.34
N LEU A 9 42.53 -2.46 0.18
CA LEU A 9 41.36 -1.60 0.06
C LEU A 9 40.16 -2.42 0.55
N ALA A 10 39.77 -2.24 1.82
CA ALA A 10 38.58 -2.86 2.37
C ALA A 10 37.34 -2.25 1.69
N ALA A 11 36.78 -2.97 0.71
CA ALA A 11 35.50 -2.63 0.12
C ALA A 11 34.41 -2.74 1.20
N MET A 12 33.97 -1.59 1.70
CA MET A 12 32.87 -1.46 2.64
C MET A 12 31.58 -1.85 1.90
N LEU A 13 31.21 -3.13 1.98
CA LEU A 13 29.94 -3.65 1.47
C LEU A 13 28.81 -2.98 2.25
N LEU A 14 28.24 -1.92 1.69
CA LEU A 14 26.96 -1.35 2.12
C LEU A 14 25.92 -2.47 2.05
N ARG A 15 25.52 -2.99 3.21
CA ARG A 15 24.39 -3.92 3.29
C ARG A 15 23.17 -3.18 2.74
N PRO A 16 22.46 -3.71 1.73
CA PRO A 16 21.20 -3.12 1.32
C PRO A 16 20.27 -3.16 2.55
N SER A 17 19.81 -2.00 2.99
CA SER A 17 18.73 -1.92 3.95
C SER A 17 17.57 -2.73 3.38
N SER A 18 17.25 -3.85 4.02
CA SER A 18 16.17 -4.71 3.57
C SER A 18 14.89 -3.89 3.63
N VAL A 19 14.43 -3.43 2.47
CA VAL A 19 13.06 -2.94 2.33
C VAL A 19 12.21 -4.20 2.49
N PHE A 20 11.58 -4.34 3.65
CA PHE A 20 10.69 -5.46 3.92
C PHE A 20 9.56 -5.45 2.90
N ALA A 21 9.27 -6.62 2.33
CA ALA A 21 8.11 -6.82 1.47
C ALA A 21 6.93 -7.24 2.35
N PHE A 22 5.76 -6.65 2.10
CA PHE A 22 4.51 -7.16 2.64
C PHE A 22 4.33 -8.63 2.27
N THR A 23 4.03 -9.48 3.25
CA THR A 23 3.69 -10.88 3.02
C THR A 23 2.18 -11.00 3.02
N PHE A 24 1.59 -11.45 1.92
CA PHE A 24 0.16 -11.69 1.79
C PHE A 24 -0.30 -12.94 2.55
N SER A 25 -1.61 -13.07 2.70
CA SER A 25 -2.26 -14.18 3.39
C SER A 25 -1.97 -15.56 2.78
N ASP A 26 -1.62 -15.61 1.49
CA ASP A 26 -1.19 -16.82 0.77
C ASP A 26 0.31 -17.16 0.92
N GLY A 27 1.05 -16.35 1.70
CA GLY A 27 2.48 -16.51 1.95
C GLY A 27 3.40 -15.92 0.87
N THR A 28 2.85 -15.38 -0.23
CA THR A 28 3.64 -14.64 -1.22
C THR A 28 3.92 -13.22 -0.75
N SER A 29 4.82 -12.48 -1.41
CA SER A 29 5.19 -11.13 -0.97
C SER A 29 5.22 -10.11 -2.11
N SER A 30 5.01 -8.83 -1.77
CA SER A 30 5.17 -7.70 -2.68
C SER A 30 5.74 -6.48 -1.96
N GLN A 31 6.33 -5.56 -2.74
CA GLN A 31 6.80 -4.27 -2.24
C GLN A 31 5.95 -3.16 -2.82
N CYS A 32 5.60 -2.17 -2.00
CA CYS A 32 5.00 -0.95 -2.52
C CYS A 32 6.05 -0.11 -3.25
N ILE A 33 5.79 0.23 -4.51
CA ILE A 33 6.63 1.14 -5.30
C ILE A 33 5.90 2.47 -5.49
N ALA A 34 6.45 3.55 -4.93
CA ALA A 34 5.92 4.90 -5.05
C ALA A 34 7.04 5.90 -5.36
N ALA A 35 6.76 6.90 -6.21
CA ALA A 35 7.76 7.87 -6.67
C ALA A 35 9.05 7.22 -7.21
N GLY A 36 8.93 6.09 -7.92
CA GLY A 36 10.06 5.38 -8.54
C GLY A 36 10.96 4.61 -7.57
N ARG A 37 10.58 4.49 -6.30
CA ARG A 37 11.35 3.77 -5.27
C ARG A 37 10.49 2.81 -4.46
N ALA A 38 11.14 1.78 -3.92
CA ALA A 38 10.51 0.93 -2.93
C ALA A 38 10.26 1.72 -1.63
N VAL A 39 9.06 1.56 -1.10
CA VAL A 39 8.59 2.19 0.13
C VAL A 39 8.98 1.31 1.31
N ALA A 40 9.51 1.92 2.37
CA ALA A 40 9.83 1.17 3.59
C ALA A 40 8.55 0.76 4.33
N GLU A 41 8.46 -0.50 4.71
CA GLU A 41 7.41 -1.02 5.59
C GLU A 41 8.00 -1.27 6.97
N VAL A 42 7.35 -0.75 8.02
CA VAL A 42 7.82 -0.86 9.41
C VAL A 42 6.68 -1.19 10.34
N ASP A 43 6.94 -1.98 11.38
CA ASP A 43 5.96 -2.20 12.44
C ASP A 43 5.86 -0.97 13.34
N ALA A 44 4.64 -0.63 13.75
CA ALA A 44 4.38 0.39 14.75
C ALA A 44 4.89 -0.07 16.12
N ASP A 45 5.34 0.90 16.93
CA ASP A 45 5.47 0.65 18.37
C ASP A 45 4.10 0.25 18.93
N PRO A 46 3.97 -0.91 19.61
CA PRO A 46 2.69 -1.37 20.14
C PRO A 46 1.96 -0.33 21.01
N GLY A 47 2.70 0.51 21.75
CA GLY A 47 2.12 1.56 22.59
C GLY A 47 1.58 2.77 21.81
N LEU A 48 1.96 2.90 20.54
CA LEU A 48 1.56 4.02 19.66
C LEU A 48 0.60 3.58 18.54
N ALA A 49 0.32 2.28 18.43
CA ALA A 49 -0.48 1.69 17.36
C ALA A 49 -2.00 1.81 17.57
N VAL A 50 -2.47 2.85 18.26
CA VAL A 50 -3.89 3.02 18.60
C VAL A 50 -4.63 3.60 17.40
N GLY A 51 -5.77 3.00 17.06
CA GLY A 51 -6.72 3.56 16.09
C GLY A 51 -6.44 3.29 14.60
N PHE A 52 -5.38 2.59 14.23
CA PHE A 52 -5.11 2.23 12.82
C PHE A 52 -4.61 0.79 12.66
N THR A 53 -4.75 0.23 11.46
CA THR A 53 -4.17 -1.08 11.08
C THR A 53 -2.96 -0.89 10.17
N GLY A 54 -3.13 -0.12 9.09
CA GLY A 54 -2.06 0.47 8.31
C GLY A 54 -2.05 1.99 8.48
N LYS A 55 -0.89 2.60 8.27
CA LYS A 55 -0.77 4.06 8.18
C LYS A 55 0.36 4.45 7.26
N THR A 56 -0.01 5.17 6.22
CA THR A 56 0.94 5.85 5.35
C THR A 56 1.56 7.09 6.01
N VAL A 57 2.87 7.26 5.85
CA VAL A 57 3.60 8.48 6.23
C VAL A 57 4.29 9.06 5.01
N ASP A 58 3.85 10.25 4.62
CA ASP A 58 4.28 10.99 3.44
C ASP A 58 4.76 12.40 3.83
N GLY A 59 6.04 12.54 4.23
CA GLY A 59 6.57 13.84 4.64
C GLY A 59 8.02 13.81 5.12
N ALA A 60 8.68 14.97 5.12
CA ALA A 60 10.06 15.16 5.60
C ALA A 60 11.09 14.16 5.02
N GLY A 61 10.90 13.72 3.77
CA GLY A 61 11.80 12.79 3.06
C GLY A 61 11.49 11.29 3.25
N ALA A 62 10.61 10.93 4.17
CA ALA A 62 10.20 9.55 4.40
C ALA A 62 8.90 9.23 3.65
N LEU A 63 8.95 8.23 2.76
CA LEU A 63 7.77 7.50 2.30
C LEU A 63 7.84 6.13 2.96
N ARG A 64 6.88 5.84 3.83
CA ARG A 64 6.80 4.56 4.52
C ARG A 64 5.37 4.19 4.84
N ILE A 65 5.14 2.89 4.99
CA ILE A 65 3.91 2.34 5.55
C ILE A 65 4.24 1.80 6.94
N VAL A 66 3.39 2.15 7.90
CA VAL A 66 3.52 1.74 9.30
C VAL A 66 2.39 0.76 9.62
N TRP A 67 2.74 -0.43 10.11
CA TRP A 67 1.80 -1.51 10.37
C TRP A 67 1.54 -1.70 11.86
N ASN A 68 0.28 -1.68 12.28
CA ASN A 68 -0.08 -2.31 13.55
C ASN A 68 -0.18 -3.83 13.32
N ARG A 69 0.91 -4.54 13.61
CA ARG A 69 1.02 -5.98 13.38
C ARG A 69 -0.12 -6.78 14.03
N ALA A 70 -0.45 -6.48 15.29
CA ALA A 70 -1.49 -7.20 16.02
C ALA A 70 -2.88 -7.06 15.38
N LYS A 71 -3.22 -5.87 14.86
CA LYS A 71 -4.48 -5.67 14.14
C LYS A 71 -4.45 -6.25 12.74
N LEU A 72 -3.31 -6.13 12.06
CA LEU A 72 -3.12 -6.64 10.71
C LEU A 72 -3.32 -8.16 10.69
N ASP A 73 -2.67 -8.86 11.62
CA ASP A 73 -2.74 -10.33 11.74
C ASP A 73 -4.13 -10.83 12.19
N ALA A 74 -4.96 -9.94 12.76
CA ALA A 74 -6.33 -10.26 13.17
C ALA A 74 -7.37 -10.02 12.06
N LEU A 75 -6.97 -9.44 10.91
CA LEU A 75 -7.88 -9.21 9.79
C LEU A 75 -8.23 -10.54 9.08
N PRO A 76 -9.45 -10.65 8.50
CA PRO A 76 -9.71 -11.67 7.48
C PRO A 76 -8.68 -11.58 6.35
N ALA A 77 -8.32 -12.72 5.76
CA ALA A 77 -7.28 -12.84 4.73
C ALA A 77 -7.42 -11.81 3.60
N VAL A 78 -8.63 -11.66 3.05
CA VAL A 78 -8.90 -10.67 1.99
C VAL A 78 -8.64 -9.23 2.45
N MET A 79 -9.01 -8.87 3.68
CA MET A 79 -8.79 -7.52 4.21
C MET A 79 -7.32 -7.27 4.57
N HIS A 80 -6.64 -8.30 5.07
CA HIS A 80 -5.20 -8.28 5.28
C HIS A 80 -4.46 -7.98 3.98
N ASP A 81 -4.87 -8.59 2.86
CA ASP A 81 -4.20 -8.34 1.58
C ASP A 81 -4.64 -7.00 0.97
N TYR A 82 -5.91 -6.66 1.10
CA TYR A 82 -6.46 -5.39 0.58
C TYR A 82 -5.81 -4.16 1.22
N ILE A 83 -5.51 -4.19 2.52
CA ILE A 83 -4.97 -3.03 3.22
C ILE A 83 -3.55 -2.67 2.72
N PHE A 84 -2.76 -3.64 2.25
CA PHE A 84 -1.50 -3.36 1.57
C PHE A 84 -1.68 -2.46 0.35
N PHE A 85 -2.63 -2.82 -0.52
CA PHE A 85 -2.90 -2.06 -1.74
C PHE A 85 -3.47 -0.68 -1.43
N HIS A 86 -4.32 -0.58 -0.40
CA HIS A 86 -4.87 0.69 0.09
C HIS A 86 -3.75 1.63 0.56
N GLU A 87 -2.88 1.19 1.46
CA GLU A 87 -1.80 2.04 1.98
C GLU A 87 -0.80 2.40 0.88
N CYS A 88 -0.49 1.46 -0.01
CA CYS A 88 0.37 1.77 -1.14
C CYS A 88 -0.26 2.84 -2.06
N ALA A 89 -1.58 2.82 -2.27
CA ALA A 89 -2.27 3.80 -3.09
C ALA A 89 -2.15 5.23 -2.51
N HIS A 90 -2.20 5.41 -1.19
CA HIS A 90 -1.95 6.72 -0.57
C HIS A 90 -0.63 7.33 -1.02
N LEU A 91 0.42 6.51 -1.16
CA LEU A 91 1.76 6.93 -1.59
C LEU A 91 1.89 7.05 -3.11
N ARG A 92 1.25 6.15 -3.87
CA ARG A 92 1.38 6.07 -5.33
C ARG A 92 0.62 7.18 -6.04
N VAL A 93 -0.53 7.58 -5.48
CA VAL A 93 -1.35 8.71 -5.96
C VAL A 93 -1.52 9.76 -4.86
N PRO A 94 -0.43 10.39 -4.37
CA PRO A 94 -0.34 11.18 -3.14
C PRO A 94 -1.66 11.78 -2.67
N THR A 95 -2.40 11.03 -1.85
CA THR A 95 -3.77 11.37 -1.46
C THR A 95 -4.01 11.05 0.00
N ARG A 96 -4.91 11.81 0.62
CA ARG A 96 -5.46 11.55 1.96
C ARG A 96 -6.94 11.19 1.90
N ASP A 97 -7.48 11.01 0.70
CA ASP A 97 -8.87 10.61 0.51
C ASP A 97 -8.94 9.08 0.54
N GLU A 98 -9.50 8.56 1.62
CA GLU A 98 -9.69 7.13 1.88
C GLU A 98 -10.48 6.42 0.76
N ILE A 99 -11.46 7.10 0.13
CA ILE A 99 -12.22 6.54 -0.99
C ILE A 99 -11.32 6.42 -2.23
N LYS A 100 -10.49 7.44 -2.47
CA LYS A 100 -9.54 7.41 -3.59
C LYS A 100 -8.48 6.32 -3.37
N ALA A 101 -7.94 6.19 -2.16
CA ALA A 101 -6.97 5.16 -1.82
C ALA A 101 -7.58 3.75 -1.96
N ASN A 102 -8.78 3.52 -1.44
CA ASN A 102 -9.51 2.27 -1.64
C ASN A 102 -9.73 1.92 -3.11
N CYS A 103 -10.12 2.91 -3.90
CA CYS A 103 -10.38 2.75 -5.32
C CYS A 103 -9.12 2.38 -6.09
N VAL A 104 -8.04 3.15 -5.93
CA VAL A 104 -6.77 2.88 -6.62
C VAL A 104 -6.15 1.59 -6.11
N GLY A 105 -6.20 1.33 -4.81
CA GLY A 105 -5.76 0.08 -4.20
C GLY A 105 -6.50 -1.12 -4.78
N LEU A 106 -7.83 -1.05 -4.92
CA LEU A 106 -8.60 -2.15 -5.52
C LEU A 106 -8.23 -2.35 -7.01
N LYS A 107 -8.01 -1.28 -7.78
CA LYS A 107 -7.52 -1.38 -9.17
C LYS A 107 -6.15 -2.07 -9.21
N ASP A 108 -5.24 -1.71 -8.31
CA ASP A 108 -3.90 -2.28 -8.24
C ASP A 108 -3.95 -3.76 -7.80
N MET A 109 -4.83 -4.11 -6.86
CA MET A 109 -5.06 -5.50 -6.42
C MET A 109 -5.62 -6.37 -7.54
N ARG A 110 -6.55 -5.84 -8.36
CA ARG A 110 -7.05 -6.50 -9.58
C ARG A 110 -5.92 -6.70 -10.60
N ALA A 111 -5.13 -5.67 -10.85
CA ALA A 111 -4.01 -5.73 -11.79
C ALA A 111 -2.93 -6.73 -11.35
N ALA A 112 -2.78 -6.95 -10.04
CA ALA A 112 -1.91 -7.99 -9.48
C ALA A 112 -2.51 -9.41 -9.53
N GLY A 113 -3.73 -9.58 -10.06
CA GLY A 113 -4.44 -10.86 -10.11
C GLY A 113 -4.95 -11.35 -8.76
N ARG A 114 -5.04 -10.47 -7.76
CA ARG A 114 -5.42 -10.80 -6.38
C ARG A 114 -6.85 -10.41 -6.01
N ALA A 115 -7.53 -9.65 -6.87
CA ALA A 115 -8.93 -9.31 -6.70
C ALA A 115 -9.77 -9.69 -7.93
N GLY A 116 -10.99 -10.11 -7.64
CA GLY A 116 -12.06 -10.41 -8.58
C GLY A 116 -13.38 -10.44 -7.81
N ALA A 117 -14.46 -10.89 -8.46
CA ALA A 117 -15.81 -10.78 -7.91
C ALA A 117 -15.97 -11.37 -6.48
N ALA A 118 -15.36 -12.53 -6.20
CA ALA A 118 -15.43 -13.17 -4.89
C ALA A 118 -14.73 -12.36 -3.80
N VAL A 119 -13.48 -11.95 -4.05
CA VAL A 119 -12.68 -11.12 -3.13
C VAL A 119 -13.39 -9.80 -2.85
N GLU A 120 -13.94 -9.16 -3.88
CA GLU A 120 -14.67 -7.89 -3.72
C GLU A 120 -15.96 -8.04 -2.91
N ALA A 121 -16.65 -9.19 -3.02
CA ALA A 121 -17.80 -9.49 -2.18
C ALA A 121 -17.41 -9.62 -0.71
N GLU A 122 -16.24 -10.21 -0.41
CA GLU A 122 -15.72 -10.29 0.96
C GLU A 122 -15.33 -8.91 1.51
N ILE A 123 -14.67 -8.06 0.70
CA ILE A 123 -14.38 -6.66 1.07
C ILE A 123 -15.69 -5.91 1.37
N ALA A 124 -16.70 -6.06 0.51
CA ALA A 124 -18.00 -5.41 0.70
C ALA A 124 -18.73 -5.91 1.95
N ALA A 125 -18.67 -7.21 2.23
CA ALA A 125 -19.24 -7.80 3.43
C ALA A 125 -18.56 -7.25 4.69
N PHE A 126 -17.23 -7.08 4.67
CA PHE A 126 -16.47 -6.53 5.80
C PHE A 126 -16.89 -5.10 6.15
N TYR A 127 -17.08 -4.23 5.16
CA TYR A 127 -17.57 -2.85 5.39
C TYR A 127 -19.08 -2.75 5.65
N GLY A 128 -19.81 -3.86 5.49
CA GLY A 128 -21.26 -3.93 5.46
C GLY A 128 -21.81 -3.62 4.06
N GLY A 129 -22.46 -4.60 3.42
CA GLY A 129 -22.84 -4.54 1.99
C GLY A 129 -23.82 -3.44 1.54
N ARG A 130 -24.25 -2.54 2.44
CA ARG A 130 -25.05 -1.34 2.14
C ARG A 130 -24.32 -0.04 2.50
N ASN A 131 -23.02 -0.10 2.73
CA ASN A 131 -22.22 1.04 3.11
C ASN A 131 -21.89 1.88 1.86
N ASP A 132 -22.29 3.15 1.86
CA ASP A 132 -21.97 4.13 0.82
C ASP A 132 -20.46 4.20 0.53
N TYR A 133 -19.64 3.94 1.55
CA TYR A 133 -18.19 3.86 1.45
C TYR A 133 -17.72 2.76 0.48
N CYS A 134 -18.34 1.58 0.54
CA CYS A 134 -18.04 0.47 -0.37
C CYS A 134 -18.60 0.74 -1.78
N ALA A 135 -19.81 1.28 -1.88
CA ALA A 135 -20.42 1.62 -3.16
C ALA A 135 -19.58 2.64 -3.95
N ARG A 136 -19.10 3.69 -3.29
CA ARG A 136 -18.22 4.71 -3.89
C ARG A 136 -16.86 4.14 -4.30
N THR A 137 -16.30 3.23 -3.50
CA THR A 137 -15.06 2.53 -3.82
C THR A 137 -15.22 1.72 -5.12
N LEU A 138 -16.27 0.89 -5.22
CA LEU A 138 -16.54 0.07 -6.40
C LEU A 138 -16.86 0.92 -7.63
N GLN A 139 -17.66 1.97 -7.48
CA GLN A 139 -17.95 2.90 -8.57
C GLN A 139 -16.67 3.52 -9.15
N CYS A 140 -15.76 3.98 -8.29
CA CYS A 140 -14.48 4.53 -8.72
C CYS A 140 -13.57 3.45 -9.33
N ALA A 141 -13.51 2.25 -8.74
CA ALA A 141 -12.70 1.15 -9.21
C ALA A 141 -13.15 0.64 -10.59
N ASN A 142 -14.45 0.75 -10.90
CA ASN A 142 -15.04 0.34 -12.17
C ASN A 142 -15.09 1.46 -13.21
N ALA A 143 -14.81 2.71 -12.84
CA ALA A 143 -14.76 3.80 -13.79
C ALA A 143 -13.57 3.63 -14.75
N ASP A 144 -13.87 3.66 -16.05
CA ASP A 144 -12.88 3.59 -17.11
C ASP A 144 -11.88 4.73 -16.99
N PRO A 145 -10.56 4.48 -17.05
CA PRO A 145 -9.54 5.53 -17.02
C PRO A 145 -9.65 6.51 -18.20
N ALA A 146 -10.29 6.09 -19.30
CA ALA A 146 -10.49 6.87 -20.52
C ALA A 146 -11.83 7.63 -20.56
N ALA A 147 -12.71 7.44 -19.57
CA ALA A 147 -13.97 8.17 -19.52
C ALA A 147 -13.70 9.63 -19.07
N PRO A 148 -14.16 10.65 -19.82
CA PRO A 148 -14.05 12.02 -19.36
C PRO A 148 -14.82 12.18 -18.04
N ALA A 149 -14.24 12.90 -17.09
CA ALA A 149 -14.93 13.29 -15.87
C ALA A 149 -16.15 14.13 -16.24
N SER A 150 -17.34 13.51 -16.24
CA SER A 150 -18.61 14.21 -16.39
C SER A 150 -18.84 15.11 -15.17
N GLY A 151 -18.27 16.31 -15.26
CA GLY A 151 -18.32 17.35 -14.23
C GLY A 151 -18.12 18.77 -14.76
N ALA A 152 -18.14 18.99 -16.07
CA ALA A 152 -18.24 20.34 -16.61
C ALA A 152 -19.70 20.81 -16.53
N ALA A 153 -20.03 21.57 -15.49
CA ALA A 153 -21.29 22.30 -15.40
C ALA A 153 -21.45 23.22 -16.64
N PRO A 154 -22.67 23.36 -17.20
CA PRO A 154 -22.91 24.30 -18.28
C PRO A 154 -22.68 25.73 -17.77
N ARG A 155 -21.75 26.45 -18.42
CA ARG A 155 -21.61 27.89 -18.25
C ARG A 155 -22.90 28.54 -18.77
N ARG A 156 -23.61 29.24 -17.88
CA ARG A 156 -24.65 30.21 -18.25
C ARG A 156 -24.01 31.46 -18.79
#